data_AF-A0AAW2XCY5-F1
#
_entry.id   AF-A0AAW2XCY5-F1
#
_cell.length_a   1.000
_cell.length_b   1.000
_cell.length_c   1.000
_cell.angle_alpha   90.00
_cell.angle_beta   90.00
_cell.angle_gamma   90.00
#
_symmetry.space_group_name_H-M   'P 1'
#
loop_
_entity.id
_entity.type
_entity.pdbx_description
1 polymer ?
#
loop_
_entity_poly.entity_id
_entity_poly.type
_entity_poly.pdbx_seq_one_letter_code
_entity_poly.pdbx_strand_id
1 'polypeptide(L)'
;MEFKCDNSQLLSKIATTYHAESSTYYTVKQVYENDPFHPTKNPNGIIPMAVAENKLSHELTAEWMKKNPAALLCSREGAAAFKNIASFQDLPEFRYGVAKMMEKVRGGKVSFDPDRIVMAGGVRGAMEMAMFCLADPGDAFLVPSPWYPGFGQEFSISYIGS
;
A
#
# COMPACT_ATOMS: atom_id res chain seq x y z
N MET A 1 18.58 -28.27 39.42
CA MET A 1 19.19 -27.40 38.38
C MET A 1 18.08 -26.48 37.90
N GLU A 2 17.99 -25.29 38.48
CA GLU A 2 16.97 -24.29 38.08
C GLU A 2 17.47 -23.58 36.83
N PHE A 3 16.67 -23.61 35.77
CA PHE A 3 16.88 -22.70 34.64
C PHE A 3 16.42 -21.32 35.09
N LYS A 4 17.37 -20.46 35.45
CA LYS A 4 17.14 -19.02 35.51
C LYS A 4 16.80 -18.55 34.09
N CYS A 5 15.53 -18.23 33.85
CA CYS A 5 15.14 -17.44 32.69
C CYS A 5 15.64 -16.03 32.95
N ASP A 6 16.85 -15.72 32.46
CA ASP A 6 17.28 -14.34 32.33
C ASP A 6 16.25 -13.63 31.46
N ASN A 7 15.93 -12.38 31.81
CA ASN A 7 14.88 -11.57 31.18
C ASN A 7 15.32 -11.20 29.75
N SER A 8 15.36 -12.18 28.84
CA SER A 8 15.76 -12.00 27.46
C SER A 8 14.63 -11.27 26.74
N GLN A 9 14.92 -10.12 26.13
CA GLN A 9 14.02 -9.48 25.19
C GLN A 9 13.61 -10.51 24.12
N LEU A 10 12.38 -11.01 24.20
CA LEU A 10 11.83 -12.00 23.26
C LEU A 10 11.49 -11.39 21.89
N LEU A 11 11.51 -10.06 21.79
CA LEU A 11 11.11 -9.29 20.63
C LEU A 11 12.30 -8.48 20.09
N SER A 12 12.35 -8.27 18.78
CA SER A 12 13.38 -7.43 18.15
C SER A 12 13.25 -5.97 18.58
N LYS A 13 14.34 -5.18 18.43
CA LYS A 13 14.32 -3.73 18.65
C LYS A 13 13.15 -3.09 17.89
N ILE A 14 13.02 -3.40 16.60
CA ILE A 14 11.93 -2.92 15.75
C ILE A 14 10.55 -3.25 16.33
N ALA A 15 10.33 -4.50 16.77
CA ALA A 15 9.04 -4.93 17.32
C ALA A 15 8.68 -4.24 18.65
N THR A 16 9.67 -3.71 19.39
CA THR A 16 9.45 -3.03 20.67
C THR A 16 9.37 -1.51 20.54
N THR A 17 9.98 -0.90 19.52
CA THR A 17 9.95 0.56 19.29
C THR A 17 8.91 1.02 18.29
N TYR A 18 8.40 0.14 17.42
CA TYR A 18 7.45 0.52 16.38
C TYR A 18 6.02 0.56 16.92
N HIS A 19 5.44 1.76 16.97
CA HIS A 19 4.03 1.99 17.31
C HIS A 19 3.34 2.74 16.16
N ALA A 20 2.77 2.02 15.20
CA ALA A 20 2.02 2.63 14.10
C ALA A 20 0.91 3.56 14.60
N GLU A 21 0.27 3.21 15.72
CA GLU A 21 -0.93 3.84 16.25
C GLU A 21 -0.69 5.16 17.01
N SER A 22 0.55 5.57 17.24
CA SER A 22 0.85 6.76 18.06
C SER A 22 0.77 8.09 17.30
N SER A 23 0.47 8.09 16.00
CA SER A 23 0.36 9.32 15.23
C SER A 23 -1.03 9.96 15.39
N THR A 24 -1.07 11.29 15.45
CA THR A 24 -2.31 12.08 15.51
C THR A 24 -3.25 11.81 14.33
N TYR A 25 -2.71 11.34 13.19
CA TYR A 25 -3.49 10.92 12.03
C TYR A 25 -4.35 9.69 12.32
N TYR A 26 -3.81 8.70 13.04
CA TYR A 26 -4.60 7.52 13.46
C TYR A 26 -5.65 7.89 14.50
N THR A 27 -5.38 8.86 15.37
CA THR A 27 -6.37 9.37 16.32
C THR A 27 -7.58 9.98 15.61
N VAL A 28 -7.37 10.81 14.58
CA VAL A 28 -8.47 11.37 13.78
C VAL A 28 -9.27 10.26 13.09
N LYS A 29 -8.58 9.23 12.61
CA LYS A 29 -9.23 8.06 12.02
C LYS A 29 -10.13 7.33 13.03
N GLN A 30 -9.60 6.99 14.20
CA GLN A 30 -10.37 6.32 15.25
C GLN A 30 -11.59 7.13 15.70
N VAL A 31 -11.45 8.45 15.78
CA VAL A 31 -12.55 9.35 16.17
C VAL A 31 -13.71 9.27 15.17
N TYR A 32 -13.46 9.30 13.85
CA TYR A 32 -14.55 9.11 12.89
C TYR A 32 -15.10 7.68 12.90
N GLU A 33 -14.26 6.66 13.09
CA GLU A 33 -14.70 5.25 13.08
C GLU A 33 -15.70 4.96 14.21
N ASN A 34 -15.55 5.67 15.34
CA ASN A 34 -16.42 5.54 16.50
C ASN A 34 -17.72 6.36 16.41
N ASP A 35 -17.77 7.41 15.57
CA ASP A 35 -18.96 8.26 15.39
C ASP A 35 -19.16 8.64 13.91
N PRO A 36 -19.41 7.68 13.00
CA PRO A 36 -19.51 7.97 11.58
C PRO A 36 -20.82 8.67 11.25
N PHE A 37 -20.74 9.71 10.42
CA PHE A 37 -21.92 10.34 9.83
C PHE A 37 -22.76 9.33 9.03
N HIS A 38 -24.08 9.39 9.20
CA HIS A 38 -25.03 8.70 8.34
C HIS A 38 -26.28 9.58 8.15
N PRO A 39 -26.75 9.82 6.90
CA PRO A 39 -27.79 10.82 6.62
C PRO A 39 -29.10 10.60 7.39
N THR A 40 -29.48 9.35 7.67
CA THR A 40 -30.66 9.01 8.47
C THR A 40 -30.37 8.48 9.88
N LYS A 41 -29.35 7.63 10.06
CA LYS A 41 -29.06 6.94 11.33
C LYS A 41 -28.22 7.78 12.30
N ASN A 42 -27.37 8.67 11.79
CA ASN A 42 -26.50 9.51 12.59
C ASN A 42 -26.16 10.83 11.84
N PRO A 43 -27.14 11.72 11.65
CA PRO A 43 -26.94 12.95 10.87
C PRO A 43 -25.98 13.94 11.56
N ASN A 44 -25.66 13.73 12.84
CA ASN A 44 -24.72 14.55 13.60
C ASN A 44 -23.32 13.92 13.71
N GLY A 45 -23.12 12.72 13.14
CA GLY A 45 -21.83 12.05 13.17
C GLY A 45 -20.77 12.76 12.32
N ILE A 46 -19.53 12.28 12.43
CA ILE A 46 -18.35 12.86 11.82
C ILE A 46 -18.26 12.48 10.33
N ILE A 47 -18.05 13.49 9.49
CA ILE A 47 -17.82 13.32 8.05
C ILE A 47 -16.31 13.18 7.80
N PRO A 48 -15.82 12.05 7.26
CA PRO A 48 -14.40 11.87 7.01
C PRO A 48 -13.95 12.70 5.80
N MET A 49 -13.19 13.76 6.05
CA MET A 49 -12.57 14.62 5.02
C MET A 49 -11.04 14.50 4.95
N ALA A 50 -10.44 13.76 5.89
CA ALA A 50 -8.99 13.62 6.02
C ALA A 50 -8.40 12.41 5.26
N VAL A 51 -9.25 11.52 4.74
CA VAL A 51 -8.82 10.31 4.03
C VAL A 51 -8.78 10.57 2.53
N ALA A 52 -7.61 10.41 1.93
CA ALA A 52 -7.43 10.52 0.49
C ALA A 52 -7.92 9.24 -0.22
N GLU A 53 -9.23 9.12 -0.40
CA GLU A 53 -9.88 7.99 -1.08
C GLU A 53 -10.72 8.48 -2.28
N ASN A 54 -10.54 7.86 -3.45
CA ASN A 54 -11.31 8.19 -4.65
C ASN A 54 -12.46 7.20 -4.87
N LYS A 55 -13.68 7.60 -4.52
CA LYS A 55 -14.90 6.80 -4.75
C LYS A 55 -15.62 7.11 -6.07
N LEU A 56 -15.21 8.17 -6.78
CA LEU A 56 -15.93 8.69 -7.95
C LEU A 56 -15.89 7.74 -9.15
N SER A 57 -14.87 6.89 -9.25
CA SER A 57 -14.69 5.95 -10.36
C SER A 57 -15.14 4.52 -10.06
N HIS A 58 -15.71 4.27 -8.89
CA HIS A 58 -16.11 2.91 -8.48
C HIS A 58 -17.18 2.33 -9.41
N GLU A 59 -18.18 3.14 -9.80
CA GLU A 59 -19.25 2.70 -10.69
C GLU A 59 -18.73 2.29 -12.07
N LEU A 60 -17.81 3.06 -12.65
CA LEU A 60 -17.19 2.73 -13.94
C LEU A 60 -16.46 1.38 -13.88
N THR A 61 -15.75 1.13 -12.78
CA THR A 61 -15.03 -0.13 -12.57
C THR A 61 -16.00 -1.29 -12.37
N ALA A 62 -17.06 -1.09 -11.59
CA ALA A 62 -18.10 -2.09 -11.36
C ALA A 62 -18.85 -2.47 -12.65
N GLU A 63 -19.23 -1.48 -13.46
CA GLU A 63 -19.89 -1.71 -14.74
C GLU A 63 -18.98 -2.43 -15.74
N TRP A 64 -17.68 -2.10 -15.76
CA TRP A 64 -16.72 -2.82 -16.58
C TRP A 64 -16.59 -4.29 -16.12
N MET A 65 -16.49 -4.55 -14.82
CA MET A 65 -16.41 -5.91 -14.29
C MET A 65 -17.64 -6.76 -14.63
N LYS A 66 -18.85 -6.19 -14.54
CA LYS A 66 -20.10 -6.89 -14.91
C LYS A 66 -20.11 -7.28 -16.40
N LYS A 67 -19.58 -6.41 -17.27
CA LYS A 67 -19.49 -6.66 -18.72
C LYS A 67 -18.36 -7.62 -19.10
N ASN A 68 -17.40 -7.87 -18.20
CA ASN A 68 -16.21 -8.70 -18.45
C ASN A 68 -16.05 -9.80 -17.39
N PRO A 69 -17.03 -10.72 -17.23
CA PRO A 69 -17.02 -11.71 -16.15
C PRO A 69 -15.83 -12.68 -16.20
N ALA A 70 -15.28 -12.96 -17.39
CA ALA A 70 -14.11 -13.81 -17.57
C ALA A 70 -12.81 -13.21 -16.99
N ALA A 71 -12.76 -11.88 -16.78
CA ALA A 71 -11.62 -11.21 -16.14
C ALA A 71 -11.62 -11.37 -14.61
N LEU A 72 -12.72 -11.87 -14.03
CA LEU A 72 -12.84 -12.06 -12.59
C LEU A 72 -12.24 -13.40 -12.18
N LEU A 73 -11.43 -13.38 -11.12
CA LEU A 73 -10.85 -14.58 -10.50
C LEU A 73 -11.92 -15.61 -10.08
N CYS A 74 -13.14 -15.15 -9.82
CA CYS A 74 -14.28 -15.97 -9.43
C CYS A 74 -14.97 -16.69 -10.61
N SER A 75 -14.54 -16.46 -11.85
CA SER A 75 -14.97 -17.26 -13.00
C SER A 75 -14.17 -18.56 -13.10
N ARG A 76 -14.71 -19.59 -13.76
CA ARG A 76 -14.01 -20.88 -13.93
C ARG A 76 -12.70 -20.69 -14.71
N GLU A 77 -12.74 -19.80 -15.70
CA GLU A 77 -11.63 -19.42 -16.56
C GLU A 77 -10.60 -18.59 -15.79
N GLY A 78 -11.04 -17.61 -14.98
CA GLY A 78 -10.17 -16.76 -14.16
C GLY A 78 -9.48 -17.53 -13.02
N ALA A 79 -10.17 -18.46 -12.37
CA ALA A 79 -9.59 -19.32 -11.34
C ALA A 79 -8.53 -20.28 -11.92
N ALA A 80 -8.77 -20.82 -13.12
CA ALA A 80 -7.80 -21.67 -13.82
C ALA A 80 -6.55 -20.89 -14.25
N ALA A 81 -6.71 -19.65 -14.74
CA ALA A 81 -5.60 -18.77 -15.06
C ALA A 81 -4.78 -18.42 -13.81
N PHE A 82 -5.44 -18.10 -12.69
CA PHE A 82 -4.79 -17.74 -11.43
C PHE A 82 -4.00 -18.88 -10.79
N LYS A 83 -4.51 -20.11 -10.85
CA LYS A 83 -3.85 -21.28 -10.29
C LYS A 83 -2.47 -21.56 -10.90
N ASN A 84 -2.23 -21.09 -12.11
CA ASN A 84 -0.96 -21.26 -12.82
C ASN A 84 0.03 -20.10 -12.58
N ILE A 85 -0.33 -19.11 -11.75
CA ILE A 85 0.51 -17.95 -11.43
C ILE A 85 1.25 -18.27 -10.13
N ALA A 86 2.55 -18.54 -10.24
CA ALA A 86 3.43 -18.74 -9.07
C ALA A 86 3.83 -17.41 -8.41
N SER A 87 3.84 -16.30 -9.16
CA SER A 87 4.19 -14.96 -8.70
C SER A 87 3.51 -13.90 -9.57
N PHE A 88 2.99 -12.84 -8.96
CA PHE A 88 2.42 -11.70 -9.70
C PHE A 88 3.47 -10.92 -10.53
N GLN A 89 4.77 -11.10 -10.24
CA GLN A 89 5.86 -10.57 -11.07
C GLN A 89 5.91 -11.27 -12.44
N ASP A 90 5.49 -12.53 -12.49
CA ASP A 90 5.54 -13.40 -13.65
C ASP A 90 4.24 -13.36 -14.47
N LEU A 91 3.54 -12.22 -14.45
CA LEU A 91 2.41 -11.91 -15.33
C LEU A 91 2.83 -10.85 -16.38
N PRO A 92 3.40 -11.25 -17.53
CA PRO A 92 3.77 -10.34 -18.61
C PRO A 92 2.61 -9.45 -19.07
N GLU A 93 1.40 -10.00 -19.16
CA GLU A 93 0.19 -9.28 -19.59
C GLU A 93 -0.16 -8.16 -18.61
N PHE A 94 0.06 -8.41 -17.32
CA PHE A 94 -0.18 -7.41 -16.29
C PHE A 94 0.86 -6.28 -16.35
N ARG A 95 2.15 -6.61 -16.46
CA ARG A 95 3.22 -5.61 -16.65
C ARG A 95 2.98 -4.77 -17.90
N TYR A 96 2.58 -5.39 -19.01
CA TYR A 96 2.20 -4.68 -20.23
C TYR A 96 1.00 -3.74 -20.01
N GLY A 97 -0.05 -4.22 -19.33
CA GLY A 97 -1.22 -3.40 -18.98
C GLY A 97 -0.86 -2.17 -18.15
N VAL A 98 0.01 -2.34 -17.14
CA VAL A 98 0.53 -1.24 -16.31
C VAL A 98 1.34 -0.25 -17.14
N ALA A 99 2.25 -0.74 -17.99
CA ALA A 99 3.01 0.12 -18.92
C ALA A 99 2.06 0.99 -19.75
N LYS A 100 1.09 0.36 -20.44
CA LYS A 100 0.11 1.09 -21.27
C LYS A 100 -0.75 2.06 -20.48
N MET A 101 -1.12 1.74 -19.25
CA MET A 101 -1.82 2.68 -18.38
C MET A 101 -0.95 3.90 -18.06
N MET A 102 0.32 3.70 -17.70
CA MET A 102 1.25 4.79 -17.39
C MET A 102 1.51 5.69 -18.60
N GLU A 103 1.69 5.11 -19.79
CA GLU A 103 1.80 5.84 -21.06
C GLU A 103 0.56 6.72 -21.29
N LYS A 104 -0.63 6.13 -21.12
CA LYS A 104 -1.91 6.84 -21.31
C LYS A 104 -2.08 7.99 -20.32
N VAL A 105 -1.77 7.79 -19.04
CA VAL A 105 -1.84 8.84 -18.00
C VAL A 105 -0.87 10.00 -18.30
N ARG A 106 0.23 9.73 -19.00
CA ARG A 106 1.17 10.76 -19.48
C ARG A 106 0.80 11.35 -20.84
N GLY A 107 -0.40 11.07 -21.35
CA GLY A 107 -0.90 11.59 -22.61
C GLY A 107 -0.18 11.02 -23.83
N GLY A 108 0.39 9.81 -23.73
CA GLY A 108 1.12 9.15 -24.81
C GLY A 108 2.46 9.79 -25.18
N LYS A 109 2.97 10.70 -24.35
CA LYS A 109 4.22 11.44 -24.62
C LYS A 109 5.49 10.66 -24.28
N VAL A 110 5.35 9.58 -23.52
CA VAL A 110 6.45 8.72 -23.06
C VAL A 110 5.99 7.27 -23.17
N SER A 111 6.96 6.37 -23.39
CA SER A 111 6.77 4.92 -23.38
C SER A 111 7.41 4.28 -22.16
N PHE A 112 6.83 3.17 -21.67
CA PHE A 112 7.40 2.39 -20.57
C PHE A 112 7.67 0.97 -21.04
N ASP A 113 8.90 0.50 -20.81
CA ASP A 113 9.29 -0.89 -21.08
C ASP A 113 8.66 -1.83 -20.03
N PRO A 114 7.77 -2.76 -20.42
CA PRO A 114 7.15 -3.70 -19.49
C PRO A 114 8.15 -4.57 -18.73
N ASP A 115 9.34 -4.83 -19.28
CA ASP A 115 10.39 -5.62 -18.63
C ASP A 115 11.12 -4.86 -17.52
N ARG A 116 10.83 -3.57 -17.37
CA ARG A 116 11.36 -2.71 -16.31
C ARG A 116 10.32 -2.38 -15.24
N ILE A 117 9.13 -2.99 -15.31
CA ILE A 117 8.07 -2.84 -14.31
C ILE A 117 8.22 -3.93 -13.25
N VAL A 118 8.43 -3.51 -12.01
CA VAL A 118 8.53 -4.39 -10.83
C VAL A 118 7.34 -4.12 -9.93
N MET A 119 6.64 -5.18 -9.52
CA MET A 119 5.51 -5.09 -8.59
C MET A 119 6.00 -5.02 -7.14
N ALA A 120 5.20 -4.39 -6.27
CA ALA A 120 5.44 -4.36 -4.84
C ALA A 120 4.12 -4.34 -4.07
N GLY A 121 4.18 -4.50 -2.74
CA GLY A 121 3.03 -4.44 -1.84
C GLY A 121 2.44 -3.02 -1.69
N GLY A 122 1.96 -2.46 -2.79
CA GLY A 122 1.51 -1.07 -2.88
C GLY A 122 2.67 -0.06 -2.87
N VAL A 123 2.32 1.23 -2.74
CA VAL A 123 3.31 2.33 -2.76
C VAL A 123 4.29 2.21 -1.60
N ARG A 124 3.82 1.83 -0.40
CA ARG A 124 4.68 1.61 0.76
C ARG A 124 5.75 0.56 0.49
N GLY A 125 5.36 -0.64 0.03
CA GLY A 125 6.33 -1.69 -0.29
C GLY A 125 7.27 -1.28 -1.42
N ALA A 126 6.78 -0.54 -2.42
CA ALA A 126 7.63 -0.03 -3.50
C ALA A 126 8.67 0.97 -3.00
N MET A 127 8.28 1.86 -2.08
CA MET A 127 9.18 2.82 -1.46
C MET A 127 10.22 2.14 -0.57
N GLU A 128 9.80 1.22 0.30
CA GLU A 128 10.72 0.43 1.14
C GLU A 128 11.74 -0.32 0.27
N MET A 129 11.30 -1.00 -0.80
CA MET A 129 12.20 -1.67 -1.74
C MET A 129 13.17 -0.70 -2.42
N ALA A 130 12.69 0.47 -2.86
CA ALA A 130 13.55 1.47 -3.49
C ALA A 130 14.62 1.99 -2.51
N MET A 131 14.26 2.22 -1.24
CA MET A 131 15.21 2.65 -0.22
C MET A 131 16.30 1.60 0.01
N PHE A 132 15.91 0.32 0.18
CA PHE A 132 16.87 -0.78 0.34
C PHE A 132 17.84 -0.92 -0.84
N CYS A 133 17.41 -0.57 -2.05
CA CYS A 133 18.26 -0.63 -3.24
C CYS A 133 19.17 0.60 -3.41
N LEU A 134 18.86 1.73 -2.78
CA LEU A 134 19.47 3.03 -3.08
C LEU A 134 20.33 3.60 -1.95
N ALA A 135 20.20 3.09 -0.72
CA ALA A 135 20.84 3.65 0.47
C ALA A 135 21.18 2.56 1.49
N ASP A 136 22.29 2.77 2.20
CA ASP A 136 22.69 1.93 3.33
C ASP A 136 22.18 2.52 4.67
N PRO A 137 22.14 1.72 5.76
CA PRO A 137 21.79 2.24 7.08
C PRO A 137 22.68 3.43 7.48
N GLY A 138 22.04 4.58 7.74
CA GLY A 138 22.71 5.83 8.11
C GLY A 138 22.73 6.89 7.00
N ASP A 139 22.45 6.50 5.76
CA ASP A 139 22.23 7.45 4.67
C ASP A 139 20.90 8.19 4.82
N ALA A 140 20.74 9.30 4.08
CA ALA A 140 19.58 10.18 4.16
C ALA A 140 18.96 10.49 2.78
N PHE A 141 17.64 10.61 2.75
CA PHE A 141 16.88 11.09 1.60
C PHE A 141 16.37 12.52 1.83
N LEU A 142 16.41 13.35 0.79
CA LEU A 142 15.80 14.68 0.80
C LEU A 142 14.32 14.59 0.39
N VAL A 143 13.44 15.15 1.22
CA VAL A 143 11.99 15.19 0.97
C VAL A 143 11.50 16.64 1.06
N PRO A 144 10.94 17.22 -0.01
CA PRO A 144 10.45 18.59 0.01
C PRO A 144 9.22 18.74 0.89
N SER A 145 9.12 19.84 1.65
CA SER A 145 7.96 20.15 2.50
C SER A 145 6.91 21.00 1.78
N PRO A 146 5.60 20.82 2.06
CA PRO A 146 5.02 19.79 2.92
C PRO A 146 4.97 18.42 2.24
N TRP A 147 5.04 17.34 3.03
CA TRP A 147 5.12 15.97 2.53
C TRP A 147 4.11 15.02 3.20
N TYR A 148 3.89 13.86 2.60
CA TYR A 148 2.94 12.85 3.09
C TYR A 148 3.41 12.26 4.44
N PRO A 149 2.69 12.46 5.56
CA PRO A 149 3.18 12.10 6.90
C PRO A 149 3.64 10.65 7.06
N GLY A 150 3.10 9.71 6.28
CA GLY A 150 3.53 8.30 6.32
C GLY A 150 5.00 8.08 5.93
N PHE A 151 5.59 8.99 5.14
CA PHE A 151 7.01 8.95 4.81
C PHE A 151 7.91 8.90 6.03
N GLY A 152 7.57 9.60 7.12
CA GLY A 152 8.38 9.57 8.34
C GLY A 152 8.47 8.16 8.92
N GLN A 153 7.40 7.38 8.86
CA GLN A 153 7.40 5.98 9.30
C GLN A 153 8.12 5.08 8.29
N GLU A 154 7.84 5.25 7.00
CA GLU A 154 8.39 4.42 5.92
C GLU A 154 9.91 4.60 5.76
N PHE A 155 10.43 5.84 5.85
CA PHE A 155 11.86 6.12 5.82
C PHE A 155 12.58 5.71 7.12
N SER A 156 11.91 5.73 8.27
CA SER A 156 12.54 5.42 9.57
C SER A 156 12.62 3.92 9.88
N ILE A 157 11.82 3.07 9.21
CA ILE A 157 11.90 1.61 9.36
C ILE A 157 13.28 1.07 8.95
N SER A 158 14.03 1.81 8.12
CA SER A 158 15.41 1.48 7.75
C SER A 158 16.47 1.92 8.78
N TYR A 159 16.11 2.70 9.80
CA TYR A 159 17.09 3.33 10.70
C TYR A 159 17.39 2.55 12.00
N ILE A 160 16.66 1.48 12.33
CA ILE A 160 16.83 0.76 13.62
C ILE A 160 17.28 -0.70 13.40
N GLY A 161 18.19 -0.88 12.45
CA GLY A 161 18.86 -2.15 12.16
C GLY A 161 20.33 -2.15 12.60
N SER A 162 20.58 -2.00 13.90
CA SER A 162 21.82 -2.41 14.59
C SER A 162 21.57 -2.53 16.10
#